data_AF-A0A0M8P0L6-F1
#
_entry.id   AF-A0A0M8P0L6-F1
#
_cell.length_a   1.000
_cell.length_b   1.000
_cell.length_c   1.000
_cell.angle_alpha   90.00
_cell.angle_beta   90.00
_cell.angle_gamma   90.00
#
_symmetry.space_group_name_H-M   'P 1'
#
loop_
_entity.id
_entity.type
_entity.pdbx_description
1 polymer ?
#
loop_
_entity_poly.entity_id
_entity_poly.type
_entity_poly.pdbx_seq_one_letter_code
_entity_poly.pdbx_strand_id
1 'polypeptide(L)'
;MQSYIQTVHAHYPNIKLFGSCFGHQIIAQSLLGTKANPYNPPTSTLHVEQSPAGFEMGIQPITLQPSFTARFPPLARATAQNPFRIQLIHGDAVVSTPETETEAAADQAGVSLPAPWSSIGSSAQCAIQGLYNPGRVLTYQGHFEFDTFANEELMHEFGRRGGWSAAVVAEYLEQIYRSRVPGLEEEEDDDDAKAAAEAVLLFFAGEDVDLMECGGGTGIMTPPLN
;
A
#
# COMPACT_ATOMS: atom_id res chain seq x y z
N MET A 1 9.94 17.41 2.25
CA MET A 1 9.43 16.07 2.63
C MET A 1 10.20 14.95 1.90
N GLN A 2 10.31 14.95 0.57
CA GLN A 2 11.06 13.91 -0.16
C GLN A 2 12.52 13.76 0.29
N SER A 3 13.24 14.88 0.48
CA SER A 3 14.62 14.86 0.99
C SER A 3 14.76 14.23 2.37
N TYR A 4 13.74 14.33 3.22
CA TYR A 4 13.73 13.68 4.54
C TYR A 4 13.61 12.17 4.38
N ILE A 5 12.66 11.69 3.57
CA ILE A 5 12.47 10.26 3.28
C ILE A 5 13.75 9.65 2.68
N GLN A 6 14.34 10.32 1.69
CA GLN A 6 15.61 9.92 1.07
C GLN A 6 16.74 9.86 2.10
N THR A 7 16.83 10.88 2.97
CA THR A 7 17.87 10.95 4.02
C THR A 7 17.72 9.80 5.01
N VAL A 8 16.50 9.56 5.52
CA VAL A 8 16.20 8.48 6.46
C VAL A 8 16.53 7.13 5.83
N HIS A 9 16.02 6.88 4.63
CA HIS A 9 16.26 5.64 3.91
C HIS A 9 17.76 5.40 3.62
N ALA A 10 18.51 6.42 3.22
CA ALA A 10 19.92 6.27 2.87
C ALA A 10 20.85 6.13 4.09
N HIS A 11 20.61 6.88 5.16
CA HIS A 11 21.56 7.00 6.27
C HIS A 11 21.16 6.23 7.54
N TYR A 12 19.92 5.76 7.63
CA TYR A 12 19.39 5.08 8.81
C TYR A 12 18.78 3.74 8.40
N PRO A 13 19.60 2.74 8.02
CA PRO A 13 19.14 1.50 7.40
C PRO A 13 18.26 0.63 8.30
N ASN A 14 18.28 0.85 9.61
CA ASN A 14 17.46 0.14 10.60
C ASN A 14 16.09 0.80 10.82
N ILE A 15 15.83 1.97 10.24
CA ILE A 15 14.52 2.63 10.30
C ILE A 15 13.67 2.10 9.14
N LYS A 16 12.55 1.50 9.50
CA LYS A 16 11.53 1.02 8.56
C LYS A 16 10.54 2.14 8.24
N LEU A 17 10.15 2.23 6.97
CA LEU A 17 9.20 3.23 6.51
C LEU A 17 7.86 2.56 6.19
N PHE A 18 6.79 3.08 6.77
CA PHE A 18 5.42 2.76 6.38
C PHE A 18 4.71 4.01 5.85
N GLY A 19 3.84 3.84 4.85
CA GLY A 19 2.97 4.91 4.37
C GLY A 19 1.67 4.40 3.78
N SER A 20 0.56 5.05 4.12
CA SER A 20 -0.75 4.83 3.51
C SER A 20 -1.18 6.03 2.64
N CYS A 21 -1.88 5.77 1.53
CA CYS A 21 -2.44 6.77 0.60
C CYS A 21 -1.41 7.83 0.15
N PHE A 22 -1.50 9.07 0.63
CA PHE A 22 -0.49 10.10 0.35
C PHE A 22 0.93 9.68 0.79
N GLY A 23 1.03 8.95 1.90
CA GLY A 23 2.28 8.37 2.38
C GLY A 23 2.90 7.39 1.38
N HIS A 24 2.08 6.53 0.77
CA HIS A 24 2.50 5.63 -0.31
C HIS A 24 3.05 6.43 -1.50
N GLN A 25 2.30 7.42 -1.96
CA GLN A 25 2.65 8.28 -3.09
C GLN A 25 3.97 9.03 -2.89
N ILE A 26 4.15 9.69 -1.74
CA ILE A 26 5.36 10.47 -1.48
C ILE A 26 6.59 9.58 -1.28
N ILE A 27 6.43 8.38 -0.68
CA ILE A 27 7.51 7.40 -0.57
C ILE A 27 7.93 6.90 -1.96
N ALA A 28 6.96 6.53 -2.81
CA ALA A 28 7.21 6.09 -4.18
C ALA A 28 8.00 7.15 -4.97
N GLN A 29 7.54 8.41 -4.98
CA GLN A 29 8.26 9.50 -5.66
C GLN A 29 9.66 9.74 -5.10
N SER A 30 9.82 9.61 -3.77
CA SER A 30 11.10 9.90 -3.10
C SER A 30 12.17 8.86 -3.43
N LEU A 31 11.78 7.59 -3.50
CA LEU A 31 12.73 6.47 -3.57
C LEU A 31 12.81 5.82 -4.95
N LEU A 32 11.76 5.91 -5.76
CA LEU A 32 11.65 5.27 -7.07
C LEU A 32 11.37 6.25 -8.21
N GLY A 33 11.28 7.55 -7.92
CA GLY A 33 11.10 8.57 -8.95
C GLY A 33 12.36 8.94 -9.72
N THR A 34 12.19 9.60 -10.87
CA THR A 34 13.30 10.00 -11.76
C THR A 34 14.37 10.85 -11.07
N LYS A 35 14.00 11.62 -10.04
CA LYS A 35 14.91 12.46 -9.26
C LYS A 35 15.60 11.72 -8.11
N ALA A 36 15.23 10.46 -7.84
CA ALA A 36 15.79 9.67 -6.73
C ALA A 36 17.24 9.26 -6.99
N ASN A 37 17.62 9.00 -8.25
CA ASN A 37 19.00 8.73 -8.65
C ASN A 37 19.38 9.48 -9.94
N PRO A 38 19.85 10.73 -9.86
CA PRO A 38 20.19 11.53 -11.03
C PRO A 38 21.45 11.02 -11.77
N TYR A 39 22.26 10.16 -11.14
CA TYR A 39 23.52 9.68 -11.70
C TYR A 39 23.40 8.32 -12.40
N ASN A 40 22.37 7.55 -12.07
CA ASN A 40 22.05 6.28 -12.71
C ASN A 40 20.53 6.03 -12.66
N PRO A 41 19.74 6.74 -13.50
CA PRO A 41 18.29 6.60 -13.47
C PRO A 41 17.91 5.17 -13.91
N PRO A 42 17.03 4.49 -13.15
CA PRO A 42 16.57 3.17 -13.54
C PRO A 42 15.79 3.22 -14.86
N THR A 43 15.73 2.08 -15.57
CA THR A 43 15.00 1.95 -16.85
C THR A 43 13.49 2.15 -16.69
N SER A 44 12.97 1.89 -15.49
CA SER A 44 11.60 2.27 -15.07
C SER A 44 11.66 3.17 -13.83
N THR A 45 10.87 4.25 -13.84
CA THR A 45 10.71 5.14 -12.68
C THR A 45 9.24 5.26 -12.32
N LEU A 46 8.96 5.53 -11.04
CA LEU A 46 7.60 5.77 -10.56
C LEU A 46 7.32 7.25 -10.41
N HIS A 47 6.13 7.67 -10.78
CA HIS A 47 5.63 9.01 -10.45
C HIS A 47 4.18 8.92 -9.97
N VAL A 48 3.65 10.06 -9.52
CA VAL A 48 2.26 10.14 -9.04
C VAL A 48 1.53 11.03 -10.00
N GLU A 49 0.38 10.58 -10.44
CA GLU A 49 -0.55 11.33 -11.27
C GLU A 49 -1.97 11.22 -10.72
N GLN A 50 -2.83 12.13 -11.16
CA GLN A 50 -4.25 11.99 -10.92
C GLN A 50 -4.76 10.75 -11.65
N SER A 51 -5.48 9.88 -10.94
CA SER A 51 -6.06 8.67 -11.52
C SER A 51 -7.00 9.04 -12.67
N PRO A 52 -6.80 8.50 -13.89
CA PRO A 52 -7.69 8.76 -15.01
C PRO A 52 -9.07 8.13 -14.81
N ALA A 53 -9.19 7.13 -13.92
CA ALA A 53 -10.45 6.51 -13.52
C ALA A 53 -11.22 7.35 -12.47
N GLY A 54 -10.66 8.47 -12.01
CA GLY A 54 -11.20 9.26 -10.91
C GLY A 54 -10.86 8.66 -9.54
N PHE A 55 -11.69 8.97 -8.54
CA PHE A 55 -11.48 8.46 -7.18
C PHE A 55 -11.83 6.99 -7.09
N GLU A 56 -10.92 6.21 -6.50
CA GLU A 56 -11.17 4.86 -6.01
C GLU A 56 -11.49 4.94 -4.51
N MET A 57 -12.69 4.51 -4.14
CA MET A 57 -13.23 4.73 -2.79
C MET A 57 -14.02 3.53 -2.27
N GLY A 58 -14.00 3.35 -0.96
CA GLY A 58 -14.67 2.26 -0.26
C GLY A 58 -14.01 0.91 -0.49
N ILE A 59 -14.80 -0.15 -0.45
CA ILE A 59 -14.31 -1.53 -0.57
C ILE A 59 -14.22 -1.95 -2.04
N GLN A 60 -13.00 -2.02 -2.56
CA GLN A 60 -12.68 -2.59 -3.88
C GLN A 60 -11.89 -3.89 -3.75
N PRO A 61 -12.09 -4.86 -4.66
CA PRO A 61 -11.30 -6.09 -4.68
C PRO A 61 -9.86 -5.79 -5.15
N ILE A 62 -8.90 -6.15 -4.31
CA ILE A 62 -7.46 -6.06 -4.60
C ILE A 62 -6.91 -7.47 -4.77
N THR A 63 -6.22 -7.69 -5.88
CA THR A 63 -5.45 -8.92 -6.12
C THR A 63 -4.04 -8.71 -5.59
N LEU A 64 -3.71 -9.38 -4.48
CA LEU A 64 -2.37 -9.33 -3.91
C LEU A 64 -1.39 -10.21 -4.69
N GLN A 65 -0.13 -9.77 -4.78
CA GLN A 65 0.95 -10.54 -5.38
C GLN A 65 1.32 -11.73 -4.47
N PRO A 66 1.43 -12.97 -4.99
CA PRO A 66 1.80 -14.13 -4.18
C PRO A 66 3.18 -14.01 -3.50
N SER A 67 4.12 -13.33 -4.15
CA SER A 67 5.45 -13.05 -3.58
C SER A 67 5.38 -12.16 -2.34
N PHE A 68 4.41 -11.26 -2.28
CA PHE A 68 4.15 -10.41 -1.12
C PHE A 68 3.41 -11.17 -0.02
N THR A 69 2.32 -11.86 -0.34
CA THR A 69 1.54 -12.60 0.69
C THR A 69 2.34 -13.73 1.33
N ALA A 70 3.29 -14.33 0.62
CA ALA A 70 4.22 -15.32 1.18
C ALA A 70 5.07 -14.78 2.35
N ARG A 71 5.26 -13.46 2.46
CA ARG A 71 6.00 -12.82 3.56
C ARG A 71 5.12 -12.51 4.77
N PHE A 72 3.80 -12.52 4.62
CA PHE A 72 2.86 -12.10 5.67
C PHE A 72 1.72 -13.13 5.81
N PRO A 73 1.87 -14.12 6.71
CA PRO A 73 0.87 -15.17 6.91
C PRO A 73 -0.58 -14.68 7.07
N PRO A 74 -0.88 -13.56 7.75
CA PRO A 74 -2.25 -13.04 7.87
C PRO A 74 -2.91 -12.75 6.51
N LEU A 75 -2.12 -12.38 5.49
CA LEU A 75 -2.59 -12.03 4.16
C LEU A 75 -2.80 -13.26 3.25
N ALA A 76 -2.42 -14.46 3.68
CA ALA A 76 -2.65 -15.70 2.92
C ALA A 76 -4.14 -16.03 2.73
N ARG A 77 -5.03 -15.37 3.48
CA ARG A 77 -6.50 -15.42 3.31
C ARG A 77 -6.97 -14.82 1.98
N ALA A 78 -6.19 -13.89 1.41
CA ALA A 78 -6.49 -13.27 0.14
C ALA A 78 -6.19 -14.24 -0.99
N THR A 79 -7.20 -14.57 -1.77
CA THR A 79 -7.13 -15.52 -2.88
C THR A 79 -7.88 -14.96 -4.10
N ALA A 80 -7.79 -15.63 -5.24
CA ALA A 80 -8.56 -15.23 -6.41
C ALA A 80 -10.09 -15.26 -6.18
N GLN A 81 -10.57 -16.13 -5.29
CA GLN A 81 -11.99 -16.24 -4.94
C GLN A 81 -12.39 -15.32 -3.77
N ASN A 82 -11.43 -14.95 -2.93
CA ASN A 82 -11.62 -14.01 -1.83
C ASN A 82 -10.56 -12.90 -1.93
N PRO A 83 -10.74 -11.90 -2.79
CA PRO A 83 -9.76 -10.83 -2.97
C PRO A 83 -9.62 -10.00 -1.69
N PHE A 84 -8.45 -9.40 -1.53
CA PHE A 84 -8.15 -8.54 -0.39
C PHE A 84 -8.99 -7.26 -0.46
N ARG A 85 -9.53 -6.82 0.68
CA ARG A 85 -10.43 -5.68 0.79
C ARG A 85 -10.08 -4.84 1.99
N ILE A 86 -9.79 -3.57 1.78
CA ILE A 86 -9.63 -2.54 2.83
C ILE A 86 -10.26 -1.25 2.34
N GLN A 87 -10.56 -0.33 3.26
CA GLN A 87 -11.13 0.97 2.92
C GLN A 87 -10.15 1.78 2.03
N LEU A 88 -10.59 2.13 0.81
CA LEU A 88 -9.85 3.00 -0.10
C LEU A 88 -10.43 4.41 -0.10
N ILE A 89 -9.57 5.40 -0.29
CA ILE A 89 -9.94 6.80 -0.51
C ILE A 89 -8.78 7.57 -1.14
N HIS A 90 -8.66 7.49 -2.47
CA HIS A 90 -7.63 8.22 -3.20
C HIS A 90 -8.08 8.65 -4.59
N GLY A 91 -7.61 9.82 -5.02
CA GLY A 91 -7.80 10.35 -6.37
C GLY A 91 -6.53 10.36 -7.22
N ASP A 92 -5.37 10.14 -6.58
CA ASP A 92 -4.06 10.06 -7.23
C ASP A 92 -3.53 8.62 -7.12
N ALA A 93 -2.73 8.19 -8.08
CA ALA A 93 -2.16 6.85 -8.16
C ALA A 93 -0.66 6.90 -8.48
N VAL A 94 0.08 5.89 -8.02
CA VAL A 94 1.47 5.68 -8.43
C VAL A 94 1.49 4.91 -9.74
N VAL A 95 2.22 5.43 -10.72
CA VAL A 95 2.33 4.88 -12.08
C VAL A 95 3.80 4.76 -12.52
N SER A 96 4.07 3.84 -13.44
CA SER A 96 5.43 3.55 -13.94
C SER A 96 5.69 4.19 -15.30
N THR A 97 6.91 4.68 -15.53
CA THR A 97 7.38 5.22 -16.82
C THR A 97 8.67 4.54 -17.30
N PRO A 98 8.83 4.26 -18.62
CA PRO A 98 7.80 4.39 -19.65
C PRO A 98 6.66 3.39 -19.44
N GLU A 99 5.45 3.80 -19.80
CA GLU A 99 4.26 2.95 -19.88
C GLU A 99 4.47 1.94 -21.04
N THR A 100 5.41 1.01 -20.95
CA THR A 100 5.69 0.09 -22.06
C THR A 100 5.96 -1.33 -21.60
N GLU A 101 5.05 -2.22 -22.02
CA GLU A 101 5.36 -3.34 -22.92
C GLU A 101 6.85 -3.75 -22.95
N THR A 102 7.33 -4.52 -21.98
CA THR A 102 8.48 -5.42 -22.21
C THR A 102 8.58 -6.52 -21.15
N GLU A 103 8.62 -7.76 -21.64
CA GLU A 103 8.31 -9.03 -20.98
C GLU A 103 9.39 -9.61 -20.04
N ALA A 104 10.31 -8.82 -19.49
CA ALA A 104 11.50 -9.41 -18.85
C ALA A 104 11.45 -9.60 -17.32
N ALA A 105 10.56 -8.93 -16.59
CA ALA A 105 10.45 -9.09 -15.12
C ALA A 105 9.15 -8.51 -14.53
N ALA A 106 8.11 -8.34 -15.34
CA ALA A 106 6.86 -7.76 -14.85
C ALA A 106 6.20 -8.71 -13.84
N ASP A 107 5.83 -8.20 -12.67
CA ASP A 107 4.89 -8.88 -11.78
C ASP A 107 3.57 -9.11 -12.54
N GLN A 108 2.66 -9.96 -12.02
CA GLN A 108 1.38 -10.29 -12.67
C GLN A 108 0.52 -9.05 -13.02
N ALA A 109 0.86 -7.87 -12.50
CA ALA A 109 0.24 -6.57 -12.80
C ALA A 109 0.92 -5.75 -13.93
N GLY A 110 1.95 -6.26 -14.61
CA GLY A 110 2.62 -5.54 -15.70
C GLY A 110 3.61 -4.44 -15.25
N VAL A 111 3.83 -4.29 -13.94
CA VAL A 111 4.70 -3.25 -13.37
C VAL A 111 6.12 -3.79 -13.21
N SER A 112 7.10 -3.08 -13.77
CA SER A 112 8.53 -3.40 -13.63
C SER A 112 9.16 -2.51 -12.55
N LEU A 113 9.59 -3.13 -11.45
CA LEU A 113 10.22 -2.45 -10.31
C LEU A 113 11.69 -2.89 -10.16
N PRO A 114 12.60 -1.98 -9.73
CA PRO A 114 13.98 -2.35 -9.49
C PRO A 114 14.08 -3.25 -8.26
N ALA A 115 14.86 -4.34 -8.34
CA ALA A 115 15.13 -5.17 -7.17
C ALA A 115 15.71 -4.33 -6.00
N PRO A 116 15.32 -4.59 -4.74
CA PRO A 116 14.45 -5.67 -4.28
C PRO A 116 12.96 -5.27 -4.15
N TRP A 117 12.51 -4.22 -4.84
CA TRP A 117 11.15 -3.72 -4.73
C TRP A 117 10.15 -4.63 -5.47
N SER A 118 8.94 -4.75 -4.90
CA SER A 118 7.79 -5.40 -5.53
C SER A 118 6.51 -4.59 -5.30
N SER A 119 5.50 -4.80 -6.15
CA SER A 119 4.15 -4.31 -5.88
C SER A 119 3.47 -5.24 -4.88
N ILE A 120 2.61 -4.71 -4.00
CA ILE A 120 1.81 -5.58 -3.13
C ILE A 120 0.65 -6.22 -3.89
N GLY A 121 0.17 -5.59 -4.98
CA GLY A 121 -1.07 -5.96 -5.65
C GLY A 121 -1.66 -4.85 -6.51
N SER A 122 -2.79 -5.14 -7.14
CA SER A 122 -3.54 -4.23 -8.02
C SER A 122 -5.05 -4.39 -7.86
N SER A 123 -5.79 -3.34 -8.22
CA SER A 123 -7.24 -3.36 -8.41
C SER A 123 -7.57 -3.10 -9.88
N ALA A 124 -8.86 -3.05 -10.21
CA ALA A 124 -9.30 -2.67 -11.56
C ALA A 124 -8.96 -1.23 -11.93
N GLN A 125 -8.86 -0.32 -10.94
CA GLN A 125 -8.62 1.12 -11.16
C GLN A 125 -7.18 1.54 -10.87
N CYS A 126 -6.41 0.76 -10.09
CA CYS A 126 -5.05 1.12 -9.71
C CYS A 126 -4.10 -0.08 -9.83
N ALA A 127 -3.06 0.06 -10.66
CA ALA A 127 -2.07 -0.99 -10.93
C ALA A 127 -1.09 -1.23 -9.77
N ILE A 128 -0.91 -0.23 -8.89
CA ILE A 128 0.01 -0.29 -7.75
C ILE A 128 -0.79 0.09 -6.50
N GLN A 129 -1.37 -0.92 -5.84
CA GLN A 129 -2.06 -0.73 -4.55
C GLN A 129 -1.10 -0.59 -3.36
N GLY A 130 0.20 -0.61 -3.63
CA GLY A 130 1.26 -0.48 -2.64
C GLY A 130 2.59 -1.02 -3.14
N LEU A 131 3.66 -0.66 -2.44
CA LEU A 131 5.04 -1.04 -2.70
C LEU A 131 5.62 -1.72 -1.47
N TYR A 132 6.52 -2.67 -1.72
CA TYR A 132 7.22 -3.42 -0.69
C TYR A 132 8.72 -3.51 -1.04
N ASN A 133 9.55 -3.26 -0.04
CA ASN A 133 10.99 -3.50 -0.03
C ASN A 133 11.32 -4.22 1.29
N PRO A 134 11.67 -5.51 1.25
CA PRO A 134 11.81 -6.35 2.44
C PRO A 134 12.67 -5.72 3.55
N GLY A 135 12.14 -5.69 4.77
CA GLY A 135 12.79 -5.15 5.96
C GLY A 135 13.02 -3.64 5.95
N ARG A 136 12.55 -2.92 4.92
CA ARG A 136 12.90 -1.51 4.68
C ARG A 136 11.69 -0.60 4.47
N VAL A 137 10.79 -0.98 3.57
CA VAL A 137 9.64 -0.14 3.20
C VAL A 137 8.41 -1.01 2.95
N LEU A 138 7.28 -0.62 3.51
CA LEU A 138 5.96 -1.16 3.20
C LEU A 138 4.99 0.00 3.00
N THR A 139 4.17 -0.03 1.96
CA THR A 139 3.16 1.02 1.77
C THR A 139 1.85 0.44 1.28
N TYR A 140 0.73 1.03 1.67
CA TYR A 140 -0.61 0.71 1.18
C TYR A 140 -1.24 1.92 0.49
N GLN A 141 -2.00 1.71 -0.57
CA GLN A 141 -2.83 2.75 -1.14
C GLN A 141 -4.14 2.93 -0.36
N GLY A 142 -4.63 1.85 0.28
CA GLY A 142 -5.76 1.86 1.20
C GLY A 142 -5.39 2.01 2.68
N HIS A 143 -6.44 2.08 3.50
CA HIS A 143 -6.39 2.40 4.92
C HIS A 143 -6.90 1.23 5.75
N PHE A 144 -6.00 0.58 6.48
CA PHE A 144 -6.37 -0.45 7.46
C PHE A 144 -6.81 0.16 8.80
N GLU A 145 -6.50 1.44 8.99
CA GLU A 145 -6.82 2.21 10.18
C GLU A 145 -8.21 2.85 10.13
N PHE A 146 -8.91 2.72 8.99
CA PHE A 146 -10.26 3.23 8.79
C PHE A 146 -11.28 2.12 8.89
N ASP A 147 -12.37 2.42 9.58
CA ASP A 147 -13.63 1.72 9.42
C ASP A 147 -14.52 2.45 8.39
N THR A 148 -15.68 1.87 8.15
CA THR A 148 -16.77 2.46 7.36
C THR A 148 -17.09 3.90 7.77
N PHE A 149 -17.16 4.20 9.07
CA PHE A 149 -17.54 5.52 9.57
C PHE A 149 -16.49 6.58 9.21
N ALA A 150 -15.22 6.29 9.48
CA ALA A 150 -14.12 7.18 9.14
C ALA A 150 -14.08 7.47 7.63
N ASN A 151 -14.29 6.45 6.80
CA ASN A 151 -14.28 6.62 5.35
C ASN A 151 -15.50 7.40 4.83
N GLU A 152 -16.68 7.22 5.44
CA GLU A 152 -17.89 8.00 5.15
C GLU A 152 -17.68 9.49 5.42
N GLU A 153 -17.18 9.86 6.61
CA GLU A 153 -16.95 11.25 6.99
C GLU A 153 -15.95 11.92 6.06
N LEU A 154 -14.87 11.21 5.70
CA LEU A 154 -13.90 11.70 4.74
C LEU A 154 -14.53 11.85 3.35
N MET A 155 -15.28 10.87 2.86
CA MET A 155 -15.98 10.96 1.57
C MET A 155 -16.86 12.20 1.50
N HIS A 156 -17.62 12.51 2.55
CA HIS A 156 -18.44 13.71 2.60
C HIS A 156 -17.61 14.99 2.47
N GLU A 157 -16.45 15.06 3.13
CA GLU A 157 -15.55 16.21 3.01
C GLU A 157 -14.90 16.31 1.62
N PHE A 158 -14.50 15.19 1.02
CA PHE A 158 -14.01 15.16 -0.37
C PHE A 158 -15.11 15.60 -1.35
N GLY A 159 -16.33 15.09 -1.19
CA GLY A 159 -17.48 15.46 -2.01
C GLY A 159 -17.84 16.93 -1.89
N ARG A 160 -17.83 17.48 -0.67
CA ARG A 160 -18.09 18.90 -0.42
C ARG A 160 -17.03 19.79 -1.07
N ARG A 161 -15.74 19.43 -0.97
CA ARG A 161 -14.64 20.19 -1.58
C ARG A 161 -14.58 20.05 -3.09
N GLY A 162 -14.86 18.85 -3.60
CA GLY A 162 -14.86 18.51 -5.02
C GLY A 162 -16.13 18.95 -5.75
N GLY A 163 -17.16 19.43 -5.04
CA GLY A 163 -18.43 19.80 -5.63
C GLY A 163 -19.16 18.61 -6.26
N TRP A 164 -19.04 17.42 -5.65
CA TRP A 164 -19.64 16.19 -6.20
C TRP A 164 -21.15 16.25 -6.15
N SER A 165 -21.78 15.64 -7.17
CA SER A 165 -23.23 15.50 -7.19
C SER A 165 -23.70 14.50 -6.13
N ALA A 166 -24.96 14.62 -5.71
CA ALA A 166 -25.56 13.66 -4.78
C ALA A 166 -25.52 12.21 -5.30
N ALA A 167 -25.55 12.02 -6.63
CA ALA A 167 -25.45 10.69 -7.24
C ALA A 167 -24.06 10.07 -7.05
N VAL A 168 -22.99 10.85 -7.24
CA VAL A 168 -21.61 10.40 -7.03
C VAL A 168 -21.36 10.08 -5.55
N VAL A 169 -21.86 10.94 -4.65
CA VAL A 169 -21.81 10.70 -3.21
C VAL A 169 -22.52 9.39 -2.83
N ALA A 170 -23.73 9.16 -3.37
CA ALA A 170 -24.48 7.93 -3.10
C ALA A 170 -23.76 6.67 -3.61
N GLU A 171 -23.13 6.74 -4.79
CA GLU A 171 -22.34 5.63 -5.33
C GLU A 171 -21.16 5.28 -4.41
N TYR A 172 -20.41 6.28 -3.94
CA TYR A 172 -19.30 6.03 -3.03
C TYR A 172 -19.75 5.52 -1.66
N LEU A 173 -20.87 6.01 -1.12
CA LEU A 173 -21.46 5.45 0.10
C LEU A 173 -21.80 3.97 -0.05
N GLU A 174 -22.35 3.57 -1.20
CA GLU A 174 -22.62 2.15 -1.48
C GLU A 174 -21.33 1.32 -1.42
N GLN A 175 -20.23 1.83 -1.97
CA GLN A 175 -18.92 1.14 -1.95
C GLN A 175 -18.33 1.05 -0.54
N ILE A 176 -18.43 2.12 0.25
CA ILE A 176 -17.93 2.19 1.62
C ILE A 176 -18.68 1.21 2.52
N TYR A 177 -20.01 1.15 2.42
CA TYR A 177 -20.84 0.30 3.26
C TYR A 177 -20.80 -1.20 2.93
N ARG A 178 -20.05 -1.63 1.92
CA ARG A 178 -19.93 -3.07 1.56
C ARG A 178 -19.30 -3.93 2.64
N SER A 179 -18.42 -3.37 3.48
CA SER A 179 -17.84 -4.07 4.62
C SER A 179 -18.78 -4.10 5.83
N ARG A 180 -19.83 -3.28 5.86
CA ARG A 180 -20.69 -3.20 7.05
C ARG A 180 -21.51 -4.47 7.22
N VAL A 181 -21.42 -5.10 8.40
CA VAL A 181 -22.22 -6.29 8.74
C VAL A 181 -23.55 -5.88 9.39
N PRO A 182 -24.72 -6.18 8.79
CA PRO A 182 -26.00 -5.82 9.39
C PRO A 182 -26.27 -6.57 10.71
N GLY A 183 -26.60 -5.83 11.77
CA GLY A 183 -27.06 -6.39 13.04
C GLY A 183 -25.96 -6.79 14.02
N LEU A 184 -24.69 -6.55 13.69
CA LEU A 184 -23.60 -6.48 14.66
C LEU A 184 -23.45 -5.02 15.14
N GLU A 185 -22.94 -4.83 16.37
CA GLU A 185 -22.55 -3.50 16.85
C GLU A 185 -21.54 -2.89 15.87
N GLU A 186 -21.47 -1.56 15.82
CA GLU A 186 -20.79 -0.73 14.80
C GLU A 186 -19.26 -0.98 14.67
N GLU A 187 -18.69 -1.99 15.33
CA GLU A 187 -17.26 -2.18 15.53
C GLU A 187 -16.61 -3.30 14.71
N GLU A 188 -17.34 -4.07 13.90
CA GLU A 188 -16.71 -5.08 13.03
C GLU A 188 -17.21 -5.00 11.57
N ASP A 189 -16.48 -4.21 10.79
CA ASP A 189 -16.47 -4.33 9.33
C ASP A 189 -15.93 -5.70 8.91
N ASP A 190 -16.61 -6.35 7.96
CA ASP A 190 -16.18 -7.55 7.25
C ASP A 190 -15.24 -7.17 6.10
N ASP A 191 -14.03 -6.76 6.48
CA ASP A 191 -12.92 -6.49 5.58
C ASP A 191 -11.60 -7.09 6.12
N ASP A 192 -10.49 -6.82 5.41
CA ASP A 192 -9.17 -7.32 5.75
C ASP A 192 -8.32 -6.31 6.53
N ALA A 193 -8.90 -5.26 7.11
CA ALA A 193 -8.18 -4.22 7.85
C ALA A 193 -7.34 -4.83 9.00
N LYS A 194 -7.91 -5.78 9.75
CA LYS A 194 -7.19 -6.51 10.81
C LYS A 194 -5.98 -7.28 10.27
N ALA A 195 -6.12 -7.93 9.11
CA ALA A 195 -5.03 -8.69 8.49
C ALA A 195 -3.91 -7.78 7.98
N ALA A 196 -4.27 -6.64 7.39
CA ALA A 196 -3.32 -5.61 6.99
C ALA A 196 -2.60 -4.98 8.19
N ALA A 197 -3.31 -4.68 9.27
CA ALA A 197 -2.71 -4.18 10.51
C ALA A 197 -1.69 -5.17 11.06
N GLU A 198 -2.02 -6.47 11.08
CA GLU A 198 -1.11 -7.52 11.53
C GLU A 198 0.14 -7.63 10.63
N ALA A 199 -0.02 -7.52 9.31
CA ALA A 199 1.12 -7.48 8.38
C ALA A 199 2.04 -6.28 8.65
N VAL A 200 1.48 -5.11 8.95
CA VAL A 200 2.27 -3.91 9.31
C VAL A 200 3.03 -4.13 10.63
N LEU A 201 2.41 -4.78 11.62
CA LEU A 201 3.09 -5.14 12.88
C LEU A 201 4.25 -6.12 12.65
N LEU A 202 4.04 -7.17 11.85
CA LEU A 202 5.08 -8.13 11.47
C LEU A 202 6.23 -7.45 10.72
N PHE A 203 5.91 -6.54 9.79
CA PHE A 203 6.90 -5.73 9.09
C PHE A 203 7.74 -4.92 10.07
N PHE A 204 7.14 -4.22 11.03
CA PHE A 204 7.91 -3.46 12.02
C PHE A 204 8.73 -4.37 12.94
N ALA A 205 8.19 -5.53 13.34
CA ALA A 205 8.89 -6.54 14.12
C ALA A 205 10.09 -7.17 13.38
N GLY A 206 10.10 -7.15 12.04
CA GLY A 206 11.16 -7.74 11.22
C GLY A 206 10.96 -9.21 10.92
N GLU A 207 9.72 -9.67 11.02
CA GLU A 207 9.31 -11.04 10.71
C GLU A 207 9.02 -11.21 9.20
N ASP A 208 9.21 -10.16 8.39
CA ASP A 208 9.00 -10.12 6.94
C ASP A 208 10.23 -10.55 6.12
N VAL A 209 11.36 -10.77 6.80
CA VAL A 209 12.65 -11.18 6.23
C VAL A 209 13.12 -12.50 6.85
N ASP A 210 13.68 -13.39 6.03
CA ASP A 210 14.30 -14.61 6.55
C ASP A 210 15.59 -14.25 7.30
N LEU A 211 15.75 -14.76 8.53
CA LEU A 211 16.93 -14.53 9.39
C LEU A 211 18.28 -14.89 8.73
N MET A 212 18.27 -15.60 7.59
CA MET A 212 19.49 -15.97 6.85
C MET A 212 20.00 -14.92 5.85
N GLU A 213 19.20 -13.92 5.45
CA GLU A 213 19.66 -12.86 4.53
C GLU A 213 20.34 -11.69 5.24
N CYS A 214 20.19 -11.58 6.56
CA CYS A 214 20.86 -10.57 7.38
C CYS A 214 22.24 -11.05 7.86
N GLY A 215 23.26 -10.80 7.04
CA GLY A 215 24.64 -10.82 7.50
C GLY A 215 24.88 -9.81 8.65
N GLY A 216 25.05 -10.33 9.86
CA GLY A 216 25.83 -9.68 10.93
C GLY A 216 25.20 -8.45 11.58
N GLY A 217 24.07 -8.62 12.28
CA GLY A 217 23.58 -7.60 13.21
C GLY A 217 22.72 -8.24 14.29
N THR A 218 23.33 -8.54 15.45
CA THR A 218 22.61 -9.02 16.63
C THR A 218 21.62 -7.94 17.09
N GLY A 219 20.33 -8.16 16.80
CA GLY A 219 19.24 -7.38 17.34
C GLY A 219 19.19 -7.46 18.87
N ILE A 220 18.54 -6.45 19.47
CA ILE A 220 18.44 -6.23 20.91
C ILE A 220 17.75 -7.42 21.59
N MET A 221 18.56 -8.34 22.11
CA MET A 221 18.12 -9.27 23.15
C MET A 221 18.12 -8.50 24.47
N THR A 222 16.94 -8.19 24.99
CA THR A 222 16.79 -7.76 26.38
C THR A 222 17.38 -8.86 27.27
N PRO A 223 18.42 -8.60 28.08
CA PRO A 223 18.97 -9.64 28.94
C PRO A 223 17.95 -10.02 30.02
N PRO A 224 17.89 -11.31 30.42
CA PRO A 224 16.99 -11.73 31.47
C PRO A 224 17.35 -11.02 32.79
N LEU A 225 16.33 -10.58 33.49
CA LEU A 225 16.45 -10.01 34.83
C LEU A 225 16.93 -11.14 35.77
N ASN A 226 18.14 -10.99 36.31
CA ASN A 226 18.59 -11.73 37.50
C ASN A 226 18.08 -11.03 38.76
#